data_AF-A0A098S361-F1
#
_entry.id   AF-A0A098S361-F1
#
_cell.length_a   1.000
_cell.length_b   1.000
_cell.length_c   1.000
_cell.angle_alpha   90.00
_cell.angle_beta   90.00
_cell.angle_gamma   90.00
#
_symmetry.space_group_name_H-M   'P 1'
#
loop_
_entity.id
_entity.type
_entity.pdbx_description
1 polymer ?
#
loop_
_entity_poly.entity_id
_entity_poly.type
_entity_poly.pdbx_seq_one_letter_code
_entity_poly.pdbx_strand_id
1 'polypeptide(L)'
;DGSPNSGSGSCMAMVTVEDLLPPQAECTDVTVQLDENGTAFLPSFNVDGGSSDNCGTLDLALSQSSFDCTHLGENAVDMIVSDGSNNQDTCTATITVEDVISPVAVCQPFSVSLDSTGFASITADNVDGGSTDNCPGVSLMLNQSTFDCGDIGTNTVTLTVTDASNNSDACQATVTVTDDLPPQALCADISVALDSIGQAMITTDLIGGASTDNCGAPDLSLSQADFDC
;
A
#
# COMPACT_ATOMS: atom_id res chain seq x y z
N ASP A 1 -66.00 -52.51 66.33
CA ASP A 1 -64.98 -51.46 66.53
C ASP A 1 -63.65 -52.18 66.59
N GLY A 2 -62.71 -52.08 65.68
CA GLY A 2 -62.47 -51.22 64.53
C GLY A 2 -61.02 -51.55 64.13
N SER A 3 -60.75 -51.75 62.84
CA SER A 3 -59.42 -51.54 62.23
C SER A 3 -59.53 -51.87 60.74
N PRO A 4 -59.76 -50.88 59.87
CA PRO A 4 -59.55 -51.06 58.46
C PRO A 4 -58.04 -51.21 58.22
N ASN A 5 -57.66 -52.27 57.53
CA ASN A 5 -56.30 -52.46 57.04
C ASN A 5 -56.06 -51.41 55.95
N SER A 6 -55.58 -50.21 56.32
CA SER A 6 -55.27 -49.13 55.38
C SER A 6 -53.90 -49.38 54.75
N GLY A 7 -53.82 -50.41 53.91
CA GLY A 7 -52.66 -50.60 53.05
C GLY A 7 -52.65 -49.52 51.98
N SER A 8 -51.85 -48.46 52.17
CA SER A 8 -51.56 -47.51 51.09
C SER A 8 -50.42 -48.09 50.23
N GLY A 9 -50.75 -48.53 49.01
CA GLY A 9 -49.74 -48.85 48.01
C GLY A 9 -49.21 -47.56 47.39
N SER A 10 -47.89 -47.36 47.41
CA SER A 10 -47.22 -46.31 46.65
C SER A 10 -46.60 -46.90 45.39
N CYS A 11 -46.83 -46.28 44.23
CA CYS A 11 -46.00 -46.53 43.05
C CYS A 11 -45.02 -45.36 42.87
N MET A 12 -43.81 -45.67 42.46
CA MET A 12 -42.85 -44.67 41.99
C MET A 12 -42.76 -44.83 40.48
N ALA A 13 -42.90 -43.72 39.76
CA ALA A 13 -42.64 -43.63 38.33
C ALA A 13 -41.45 -42.71 38.13
N MET A 14 -40.47 -43.14 37.32
CA MET A 14 -39.45 -42.21 36.84
C MET A 14 -40.07 -41.37 35.73
N VAL A 15 -40.05 -40.05 35.91
CA VAL A 15 -40.41 -39.07 34.89
C VAL A 15 -39.12 -38.46 34.41
N THR A 16 -38.80 -38.66 33.13
CA THR A 16 -37.70 -37.96 32.46
C THR A 16 -38.26 -36.71 31.79
N VAL A 17 -37.65 -35.57 32.07
CA VAL A 17 -37.91 -34.31 31.36
C VAL A 17 -36.76 -34.13 30.40
N GLU A 18 -37.08 -33.88 29.14
CA GLU A 18 -36.12 -33.67 28.05
C GLU A 18 -36.55 -32.40 27.31
N ASP A 19 -35.57 -31.60 26.90
CA ASP A 19 -35.84 -30.50 25.99
C ASP A 19 -35.63 -30.92 24.54
N LEU A 20 -36.61 -30.60 23.71
CA LEU A 20 -36.63 -30.91 22.28
C LEU A 20 -36.80 -29.66 21.42
N LEU A 21 -36.90 -28.47 22.04
CA LEU A 21 -37.01 -27.22 21.32
C LEU A 21 -35.60 -26.67 21.07
N PRO A 22 -35.27 -26.28 19.83
CA PRO A 22 -34.03 -25.58 19.57
C PRO A 22 -34.05 -24.16 20.14
N PRO A 23 -32.87 -23.60 20.45
CA PRO A 23 -32.75 -22.20 20.79
C PRO A 23 -33.20 -21.31 19.61
N GLN A 24 -33.43 -20.03 19.88
CA GLN A 24 -33.58 -19.00 18.86
C GLN A 24 -32.25 -18.25 18.73
N ALA A 25 -31.55 -18.44 17.61
CA ALA A 25 -30.30 -17.75 17.33
C ALA A 25 -30.57 -16.33 16.78
N GLU A 26 -30.00 -15.32 17.42
CA GLU A 26 -30.03 -13.93 16.94
C GLU A 26 -28.60 -13.41 16.77
N CYS A 27 -28.33 -12.81 15.62
CA CYS A 27 -27.01 -12.32 15.24
C CYS A 27 -27.03 -10.80 15.05
N THR A 28 -25.89 -10.17 15.30
CA THR A 28 -25.61 -8.77 14.97
C THR A 28 -24.34 -8.67 14.14
N ASP A 29 -24.35 -7.73 13.20
CA ASP A 29 -23.17 -7.42 12.39
C ASP A 29 -22.09 -6.74 13.25
N VAL A 30 -20.82 -7.04 12.96
CA VAL A 30 -19.68 -6.56 13.76
C VAL A 30 -18.57 -6.04 12.86
N THR A 31 -17.96 -4.93 13.24
CA THR A 31 -16.71 -4.46 12.64
C THR A 31 -15.53 -4.88 13.51
N VAL A 32 -14.50 -5.48 12.91
CA VAL A 32 -13.24 -5.83 13.56
C VAL A 32 -12.08 -5.16 12.84
N GLN A 33 -11.09 -4.71 13.61
CA GLN A 33 -9.87 -4.09 13.07
C GLN A 33 -8.69 -5.04 13.21
N LEU A 34 -7.87 -5.12 12.16
CA LEU A 34 -6.63 -5.88 12.19
C LEU A 34 -5.60 -5.23 13.11
N ASP A 35 -4.76 -6.04 13.73
CA ASP A 35 -3.64 -5.61 14.54
C ASP A 35 -2.36 -5.35 13.70
N GLU A 36 -1.26 -5.00 14.37
CA GLU A 36 0.05 -4.76 13.75
C GLU A 36 0.61 -5.97 12.98
N ASN A 37 0.06 -7.18 13.21
CA ASN A 37 0.44 -8.40 12.48
C ASN A 37 -0.53 -8.71 11.32
N GLY A 38 -1.49 -7.83 11.06
CA GLY A 38 -2.51 -8.04 10.03
C GLY A 38 -3.54 -9.10 10.42
N THR A 39 -3.81 -9.27 11.72
CA THR A 39 -4.72 -10.30 12.25
C THR A 39 -5.76 -9.74 13.22
N ALA A 40 -6.92 -10.39 13.31
CA ALA A 40 -7.94 -10.09 14.32
C ALA A 40 -8.60 -11.36 14.84
N PHE A 41 -9.03 -11.33 16.10
CA PHE A 41 -9.82 -12.39 16.72
C PHE A 41 -11.18 -11.84 17.15
N LEU A 42 -12.26 -12.55 16.79
CA LEU A 42 -13.64 -12.22 17.09
C LEU A 42 -14.24 -13.26 18.05
N PRO A 43 -14.45 -12.90 19.32
CA PRO A 43 -15.21 -13.71 20.26
C PRO A 43 -16.68 -13.87 19.84
N SER A 44 -17.26 -15.05 20.02
CA SER A 44 -18.66 -15.34 19.64
C SER A 44 -19.69 -14.45 20.33
N PHE A 45 -19.44 -14.05 21.58
CA PHE A 45 -20.34 -13.15 22.32
C PHE A 45 -20.47 -11.76 21.69
N ASN A 46 -19.53 -11.34 20.83
CA ASN A 46 -19.63 -10.07 20.12
C ASN A 46 -20.63 -10.12 18.96
N VAL A 47 -20.93 -11.31 18.45
CA VAL A 47 -21.86 -11.54 17.33
C VAL A 47 -23.29 -11.80 17.85
N ASP A 48 -23.42 -12.28 19.08
CA ASP A 48 -24.72 -12.60 19.67
C ASP A 48 -25.61 -11.37 19.84
N GLY A 49 -26.72 -11.36 19.09
CA GLY A 49 -27.73 -10.32 19.07
C GLY A 49 -28.78 -10.44 20.17
N GLY A 50 -28.69 -11.46 21.03
CA GLY A 50 -29.67 -11.74 22.08
C GLY A 50 -30.32 -13.12 21.94
N SER A 51 -29.56 -14.11 21.49
CA SER A 51 -30.00 -15.50 21.37
C SER A 51 -30.63 -15.99 22.68
N SER A 52 -31.69 -16.78 22.58
CA SER A 52 -32.47 -17.21 23.74
C SER A 52 -33.02 -18.61 23.58
N ASP A 53 -33.40 -19.24 24.69
CA ASP A 53 -34.07 -20.53 24.70
C ASP A 53 -35.09 -20.63 25.85
N ASN A 54 -35.98 -21.60 25.78
CA ASN A 54 -36.99 -21.87 26.81
C ASN A 54 -36.38 -22.35 28.13
N CYS A 55 -35.22 -23.03 28.11
CA CYS A 55 -34.49 -23.45 29.29
C CYS A 55 -32.99 -23.65 29.03
N GLY A 56 -32.20 -23.87 30.09
CA GLY A 56 -30.77 -24.18 29.95
C GLY A 56 -29.85 -22.97 29.70
N THR A 57 -28.58 -23.29 29.45
CA THR A 57 -27.52 -22.33 29.08
C THR A 57 -27.20 -22.51 27.60
N LEU A 58 -26.82 -21.41 26.95
CA LEU A 58 -26.43 -21.42 25.54
C LEU A 58 -24.92 -21.50 25.38
N ASP A 59 -24.47 -22.33 24.43
CA ASP A 59 -23.11 -22.37 23.92
C ASP A 59 -23.08 -21.74 22.53
N LEU A 60 -22.14 -20.81 22.31
CA LEU A 60 -22.02 -20.02 21.08
C LEU A 60 -20.74 -20.39 20.34
N ALA A 61 -20.85 -20.81 19.07
CA ALA A 61 -19.72 -21.12 18.21
C ALA A 61 -19.83 -20.35 16.88
N LEU A 62 -18.71 -19.80 16.40
CA LEU A 62 -18.64 -19.17 15.07
C LEU A 62 -18.03 -20.13 14.07
N SER A 63 -18.50 -20.10 12.82
CA SER A 63 -17.86 -20.80 11.69
C SER A 63 -16.47 -20.25 11.38
N GLN A 64 -16.21 -18.99 11.74
CA GLN A 64 -14.91 -18.33 11.68
C GLN A 64 -14.79 -17.30 12.81
N SER A 65 -13.65 -17.32 13.52
CA SER A 65 -13.35 -16.37 14.62
C SER A 65 -12.00 -15.68 14.45
N SER A 66 -11.23 -16.01 13.42
CA SER A 66 -9.95 -15.38 13.10
C SER A 66 -10.01 -14.76 11.71
N PHE A 67 -9.53 -13.53 11.60
CA PHE A 67 -9.46 -12.78 10.35
C PHE A 67 -8.04 -12.29 10.12
N ASP A 68 -7.71 -12.05 8.86
CA ASP A 68 -6.44 -11.51 8.41
C ASP A 68 -6.66 -10.60 7.19
N CYS A 69 -5.58 -10.10 6.60
CA CYS A 69 -5.61 -9.23 5.43
C CYS A 69 -6.33 -9.82 4.20
N THR A 70 -6.53 -11.14 4.11
CA THR A 70 -7.31 -11.75 3.02
C THR A 70 -8.82 -11.60 3.20
N HIS A 71 -9.24 -11.16 4.39
CA HIS A 71 -10.64 -10.98 4.77
C HIS A 71 -11.08 -9.52 4.79
N LEU A 72 -10.30 -8.56 4.26
CA LEU A 72 -10.71 -7.15 4.24
C LEU A 72 -12.08 -6.95 3.56
N GLY A 73 -12.93 -6.13 4.17
CA GLY A 73 -14.32 -5.92 3.74
C GLY A 73 -15.32 -6.83 4.45
N GLU A 74 -16.45 -7.10 3.80
CA GLU A 74 -17.56 -7.86 4.38
C GLU A 74 -17.36 -9.38 4.25
N ASN A 75 -17.53 -10.10 5.36
CA ASN A 75 -17.45 -11.57 5.43
C ASN A 75 -18.72 -12.11 6.10
N ALA A 76 -19.35 -13.13 5.51
CA ALA A 76 -20.48 -13.80 6.15
C ALA A 76 -19.96 -14.87 7.13
N VAL A 77 -20.40 -14.78 8.39
CA VAL A 77 -20.06 -15.75 9.45
C VAL A 77 -21.34 -16.30 10.05
N ASP A 78 -21.39 -17.63 10.19
CA ASP A 78 -22.49 -18.32 10.84
C ASP A 78 -22.18 -18.48 12.31
N MET A 79 -23.12 -18.09 13.18
CA MET A 79 -23.10 -18.41 14.59
C MET A 79 -24.05 -19.58 14.86
N ILE A 80 -23.51 -20.65 15.43
CA ILE A 80 -24.25 -21.82 15.89
C ILE A 80 -24.50 -21.64 17.39
N VAL A 81 -25.76 -21.69 17.77
CA VAL A 81 -26.22 -21.63 19.16
C VAL A 81 -26.71 -23.01 19.55
N SER A 82 -26.12 -23.60 20.59
CA SER A 82 -26.53 -24.90 21.13
C SER A 82 -27.08 -24.73 22.54
N ASP A 83 -28.14 -25.44 22.89
CA ASP A 83 -28.62 -25.53 24.27
C ASP A 83 -27.92 -26.66 25.05
N GLY A 84 -28.21 -26.78 26.35
CA GLY A 84 -27.68 -27.86 27.21
C GLY A 84 -28.20 -29.26 26.88
N SER A 85 -29.19 -29.38 26.00
CA SER A 85 -29.79 -30.62 25.52
C SER A 85 -29.28 -31.04 24.13
N ASN A 86 -28.38 -30.26 23.53
CA ASN A 86 -27.81 -30.38 22.18
C ASN A 86 -28.78 -30.05 21.03
N ASN A 87 -29.88 -29.35 21.28
CA ASN A 87 -30.66 -28.72 20.22
C ASN A 87 -29.91 -27.48 19.71
N GLN A 88 -30.05 -27.16 18.42
CA GLN A 88 -29.25 -26.14 17.76
C GLN A 88 -30.08 -25.26 16.83
N ASP A 89 -29.67 -24.00 16.73
CA ASP A 89 -30.11 -23.06 15.71
C ASP A 89 -28.92 -22.24 15.20
N THR A 90 -29.07 -21.64 14.02
CA THR A 90 -28.00 -20.88 13.35
C THR A 90 -28.52 -19.56 12.81
N CYS A 91 -27.74 -18.50 13.03
CA CYS A 91 -27.93 -17.22 12.37
C CYS A 91 -26.63 -16.81 11.65
N THR A 92 -26.75 -15.94 10.65
CA THR A 92 -25.62 -15.40 9.89
C THR A 92 -25.45 -13.92 10.22
N ALA A 93 -24.22 -13.50 10.50
CA ALA A 93 -23.82 -12.10 10.67
C ALA A 93 -22.85 -11.67 9.56
N THR A 94 -22.89 -10.40 9.20
CA THR A 94 -21.86 -9.76 8.38
C THR A 94 -20.76 -9.22 9.28
N ILE A 95 -19.53 -9.69 9.08
CA ILE A 95 -18.34 -9.21 9.77
C ILE A 95 -17.55 -8.32 8.81
N THR A 96 -17.46 -7.03 9.12
CA THR A 96 -16.64 -6.07 8.38
C THR A 96 -15.24 -6.03 8.96
N VAL A 97 -14.23 -6.48 8.20
CA VAL A 97 -12.84 -6.41 8.60
C VAL A 97 -12.21 -5.15 8.00
N GLU A 98 -11.66 -4.31 8.85
CA GLU A 98 -10.98 -3.08 8.47
C GLU A 98 -9.49 -3.15 8.82
N ASP A 99 -8.69 -2.52 7.96
CA ASP A 99 -7.33 -2.14 8.31
C ASP A 99 -7.25 -0.62 8.37
N VAL A 100 -6.82 -0.12 9.52
CA VAL A 100 -6.74 1.31 9.84
C VAL A 100 -5.31 1.74 10.16
N ILE A 101 -4.35 0.82 10.00
CA ILE A 101 -2.94 1.07 10.24
C ILE A 101 -2.35 1.61 8.94
N SER A 102 -1.67 2.76 9.00
CA SER A 102 -0.95 3.28 7.83
C SER A 102 0.30 2.44 7.54
N PRO A 103 0.69 2.34 6.27
CA PRO A 103 1.98 1.77 5.89
C PRO A 103 3.13 2.60 6.49
N VAL A 104 4.33 2.01 6.49
CA VAL A 104 5.59 2.68 6.82
C VAL A 104 6.31 3.00 5.53
N ALA A 105 6.38 4.29 5.17
CA ALA A 105 7.12 4.75 4.00
C ALA A 105 8.63 4.84 4.30
N VAL A 106 9.44 4.11 3.54
CA VAL A 106 10.90 4.12 3.66
C VAL A 106 11.50 4.60 2.34
N CYS A 107 12.31 5.66 2.39
CA CYS A 107 12.93 6.25 1.21
C CYS A 107 14.44 5.97 1.16
N GLN A 108 14.98 5.84 -0.04
CA GLN A 108 16.41 5.78 -0.31
C GLN A 108 16.83 6.79 -1.40
N PRO A 109 18.07 7.29 -1.36
CA PRO A 109 18.57 8.17 -2.41
C PRO A 109 18.79 7.43 -3.74
N PHE A 110 18.63 8.14 -4.86
CA PHE A 110 18.86 7.60 -6.20
C PHE A 110 19.65 8.58 -7.08
N SER A 111 20.33 8.08 -8.10
CA SER A 111 21.04 8.90 -9.09
C SER A 111 20.68 8.46 -10.50
N VAL A 112 20.45 9.42 -11.39
CA VAL A 112 20.05 9.17 -12.77
C VAL A 112 20.76 10.15 -13.71
N SER A 113 21.22 9.66 -14.86
CA SER A 113 21.85 10.49 -15.88
C SER A 113 20.86 10.81 -16.99
N LEU A 114 20.90 12.04 -17.50
CA LEU A 114 20.12 12.46 -18.67
C LEU A 114 20.59 11.72 -19.93
N ASP A 115 19.65 11.40 -20.82
CA ASP A 115 19.94 10.79 -22.11
C ASP A 115 20.36 11.84 -23.16
N SER A 116 20.62 11.39 -24.39
CA SER A 116 21.02 12.27 -25.50
C SER A 116 19.97 13.30 -25.91
N THR A 117 18.73 13.16 -25.43
CA THR A 117 17.65 14.12 -25.64
C THR A 117 17.49 15.10 -24.48
N GLY A 118 18.32 14.97 -23.42
CA GLY A 118 18.30 15.83 -22.25
C GLY A 118 17.23 15.44 -21.23
N PHE A 119 16.76 14.19 -21.25
CA PHE A 119 15.71 13.70 -20.35
C PHE A 119 16.15 12.46 -19.57
N ALA A 120 15.58 12.27 -18.39
CA ALA A 120 15.66 11.04 -17.61
C ALA A 120 14.32 10.72 -16.96
N SER A 121 14.13 9.46 -16.57
CA SER A 121 13.00 9.04 -15.75
C SER A 121 13.42 8.04 -14.68
N ILE A 122 12.64 8.02 -13.60
CA ILE A 122 12.77 7.07 -12.49
C ILE A 122 11.42 6.42 -12.22
N THR A 123 11.44 5.27 -11.57
CA THR A 123 10.25 4.63 -10.99
C THR A 123 10.20 4.86 -9.49
N ALA A 124 9.04 4.62 -8.87
CA ALA A 124 8.91 4.68 -7.42
C ALA A 124 9.85 3.68 -6.72
N ASP A 125 10.03 2.48 -7.30
CA ASP A 125 10.98 1.47 -6.81
C ASP A 125 12.43 1.96 -6.76
N ASN A 126 12.81 2.93 -7.60
CA ASN A 126 14.18 3.47 -7.56
C ASN A 126 14.48 4.23 -6.27
N VAL A 127 13.45 4.78 -5.61
CA VAL A 127 13.59 5.57 -4.37
C VAL A 127 12.91 4.93 -3.16
N ASP A 128 12.23 3.80 -3.33
CA ASP A 128 11.69 3.00 -2.22
C ASP A 128 12.80 2.22 -1.53
N GLY A 129 12.95 2.45 -0.22
CA GLY A 129 13.94 1.81 0.65
C GLY A 129 13.43 0.53 1.32
N GLY A 130 12.29 0.00 0.89
CA GLY A 130 11.65 -1.17 1.48
C GLY A 130 10.48 -0.79 2.36
N SER A 131 9.55 -0.01 1.82
CA SER A 131 8.29 0.34 2.48
C SER A 131 7.44 -0.90 2.76
N THR A 132 6.74 -0.92 3.88
CA THR A 132 5.99 -2.10 4.35
C THR A 132 4.70 -1.70 5.05
N ASP A 133 3.81 -2.67 5.24
CA ASP A 133 2.56 -2.52 5.98
C ASP A 133 2.23 -3.84 6.71
N ASN A 134 1.30 -3.82 7.68
CA ASN A 134 0.80 -5.03 8.34
C ASN A 134 0.04 -5.93 7.35
N CYS A 135 -0.54 -5.35 6.31
CA CYS A 135 -1.11 -6.06 5.18
C CYS A 135 -0.24 -5.98 3.92
N PRO A 136 -0.09 -7.09 3.16
CA PRO A 136 0.70 -7.08 1.95
C PRO A 136 0.02 -6.26 0.84
N GLY A 137 0.83 -5.74 -0.09
CA GLY A 137 0.32 -5.11 -1.32
C GLY A 137 0.22 -3.59 -1.27
N VAL A 138 1.24 -2.92 -0.72
CA VAL A 138 1.37 -1.47 -0.84
C VAL A 138 1.56 -1.03 -2.30
N SER A 139 1.03 0.14 -2.63
CA SER A 139 1.24 0.84 -3.89
C SER A 139 2.13 2.06 -3.69
N LEU A 140 2.95 2.37 -4.69
CA LEU A 140 3.97 3.40 -4.62
C LEU A 140 3.72 4.49 -5.66
N MET A 141 3.77 5.76 -5.26
CA MET A 141 3.56 6.90 -6.13
C MET A 141 4.59 8.01 -5.90
N LEU A 142 5.12 8.57 -6.98
CA LEU A 142 5.99 9.75 -6.93
C LEU A 142 5.25 11.01 -7.37
N ASN A 143 5.59 12.14 -6.75
CA ASN A 143 5.14 13.45 -7.20
C ASN A 143 5.88 13.94 -8.47
N GLN A 144 7.07 13.42 -8.73
CA GLN A 144 7.89 13.69 -9.92
C GLN A 144 8.69 12.43 -10.28
N SER A 145 8.63 12.04 -11.55
CA SER A 145 9.30 10.84 -12.07
C SER A 145 10.11 11.09 -13.34
N THR A 146 10.10 12.32 -13.86
CA THR A 146 10.83 12.73 -15.06
C THR A 146 11.67 13.95 -14.74
N PHE A 147 12.84 14.01 -15.35
CA PHE A 147 13.81 15.07 -15.16
C PHE A 147 14.34 15.55 -16.50
N ASP A 148 14.70 16.82 -16.58
CA ASP A 148 15.37 17.42 -17.73
C ASP A 148 16.63 18.20 -17.32
N CYS A 149 17.25 18.90 -18.28
CA CYS A 149 18.46 19.68 -18.04
C CYS A 149 18.32 20.78 -16.97
N GLY A 150 17.10 21.24 -16.68
CA GLY A 150 16.81 22.18 -15.59
C GLY A 150 16.89 21.55 -14.21
N ASP A 151 16.83 20.23 -14.14
CA ASP A 151 16.88 19.46 -12.89
C ASP A 151 18.29 18.95 -12.55
N ILE A 152 19.33 19.31 -13.31
CA ILE A 152 20.71 18.87 -13.01
C ILE A 152 21.10 19.27 -11.57
N GLY A 153 21.62 18.30 -10.82
CA GLY A 153 21.95 18.44 -9.40
C GLY A 153 20.98 17.68 -8.50
N THR A 154 20.77 18.18 -7.29
CA THR A 154 19.98 17.51 -6.26
C THR A 154 18.52 17.94 -6.30
N ASN A 155 17.63 16.96 -6.44
CA ASN A 155 16.18 17.13 -6.41
C ASN A 155 15.58 16.37 -5.23
N THR A 156 14.46 16.86 -4.71
CA THR A 156 13.68 16.18 -3.68
C THR A 156 12.37 15.70 -4.27
N VAL A 157 12.16 14.38 -4.26
CA VAL A 157 10.89 13.77 -4.65
C VAL A 157 10.20 13.22 -3.41
N THR A 158 8.87 13.22 -3.42
CA THR A 158 8.04 12.62 -2.38
C THR A 158 7.52 11.29 -2.88
N LEU A 159 7.81 10.22 -2.13
CA LEU A 159 7.24 8.89 -2.31
C LEU A 159 6.04 8.76 -1.36
N THR A 160 4.86 8.55 -1.93
CA THR A 160 3.65 8.20 -1.19
C THR A 160 3.42 6.69 -1.30
N VAL A 161 3.20 6.05 -0.16
CA VAL A 161 2.92 4.63 -0.03
C VAL A 161 1.48 4.49 0.46
N THR A 162 0.67 3.70 -0.25
CA THR A 162 -0.74 3.49 0.07
C THR A 162 -1.04 2.00 0.14
N ASP A 163 -1.65 1.53 1.22
CA ASP A 163 -2.07 0.14 1.39
C ASP A 163 -3.36 -0.19 0.61
N ALA A 164 -3.85 -1.43 0.75
CA ALA A 164 -5.08 -1.89 0.09
C ALA A 164 -6.38 -1.29 0.68
N SER A 165 -6.31 -0.78 1.92
CA SER A 165 -7.43 -0.15 2.65
C SER A 165 -7.47 1.38 2.45
N ASN A 166 -6.54 1.92 1.66
CA ASN A 166 -6.33 3.34 1.37
C ASN A 166 -5.75 4.16 2.54
N ASN A 167 -5.14 3.53 3.55
CA ASN A 167 -4.28 4.28 4.46
C ASN A 167 -2.97 4.59 3.74
N SER A 168 -2.32 5.70 4.13
CA SER A 168 -1.11 6.15 3.46
C SER A 168 -0.11 6.78 4.41
N ASP A 169 1.15 6.72 3.98
CA ASP A 169 2.28 7.43 4.55
C ASP A 169 3.19 7.94 3.43
N ALA A 170 4.05 8.91 3.72
CA ALA A 170 4.94 9.50 2.73
C ALA A 170 6.32 9.85 3.30
N CYS A 171 7.34 9.67 2.46
CA CYS A 171 8.71 10.05 2.77
C CYS A 171 9.34 10.85 1.62
N GLN A 172 10.44 11.55 1.91
CA GLN A 172 11.20 12.30 0.91
C GLN A 172 12.48 11.55 0.53
N ALA A 173 12.72 11.44 -0.78
CA ALA A 173 13.94 10.88 -1.34
C ALA A 173 14.74 11.95 -2.07
N THR A 174 16.07 11.78 -2.03
CA THR A 174 17.00 12.64 -2.77
C THR A 174 17.34 11.99 -4.11
N VAL A 175 17.07 12.68 -5.21
CA VAL A 175 17.41 12.25 -6.57
C VAL A 175 18.50 13.16 -7.12
N THR A 176 19.66 12.60 -7.46
CA THR A 176 20.74 13.34 -8.10
C THR A 176 20.69 13.13 -9.60
N VAL A 177 20.47 14.21 -10.36
CA VAL A 177 20.45 14.19 -11.82
C VAL A 177 21.80 14.67 -12.33
N THR A 178 22.41 13.91 -13.23
CA THR A 178 23.69 14.24 -13.86
C THR A 178 23.55 14.34 -15.38
N ASP A 179 24.39 15.18 -15.97
CA ASP A 179 24.69 15.11 -17.40
C ASP A 179 26.12 14.59 -17.56
N ASP A 180 26.22 13.37 -18.07
CA ASP A 180 27.48 12.65 -18.23
C ASP A 180 27.89 12.53 -19.72
N LEU A 181 27.10 13.12 -20.62
CA LEU A 181 27.39 13.12 -22.05
C LEU A 181 28.26 14.32 -22.41
N PRO A 182 29.39 14.13 -23.11
CA PRO A 182 30.20 15.25 -23.56
C PRO A 182 29.53 15.98 -24.74
N PRO A 183 29.83 17.27 -24.93
CA PRO A 183 29.30 18.02 -26.06
C PRO A 183 29.81 17.48 -27.40
N GLN A 184 28.96 17.58 -28.42
CA GLN A 184 29.31 17.27 -29.80
C GLN A 184 29.80 18.53 -30.51
N ALA A 185 31.13 18.62 -30.69
CA ALA A 185 31.74 19.67 -31.49
C ALA A 185 31.46 19.46 -32.99
N LEU A 186 30.95 20.49 -33.66
CA LEU A 186 30.73 20.50 -35.11
C LEU A 186 31.35 21.76 -35.72
N CYS A 187 32.53 21.58 -36.32
CA CYS A 187 33.31 22.65 -36.93
C CYS A 187 33.04 22.78 -38.43
N ALA A 188 33.05 24.01 -38.93
CA ALA A 188 32.95 24.35 -40.34
C ALA A 188 34.26 24.96 -40.86
N ASP A 189 34.65 24.55 -42.06
CA ASP A 189 35.73 25.20 -42.79
C ASP A 189 35.26 26.57 -43.29
N ILE A 190 36.08 27.59 -43.06
CA ILE A 190 35.83 28.96 -43.51
C ILE A 190 37.01 29.51 -44.30
N SER A 191 36.75 30.52 -45.12
CA SER A 191 37.78 31.34 -45.76
C SER A 191 37.57 32.79 -45.35
N VAL A 192 38.63 33.43 -44.84
CA VAL A 192 38.59 34.80 -44.35
C VAL A 192 39.57 35.65 -45.16
N ALA A 193 39.15 36.84 -45.57
CA ALA A 193 40.02 37.78 -46.25
C ALA A 193 40.76 38.64 -45.22
N LEU A 194 42.05 38.88 -45.45
CA LEU A 194 42.81 39.87 -44.70
C LEU A 194 42.29 41.27 -45.01
N ASP A 195 42.30 42.16 -44.02
CA ASP A 195 41.95 43.55 -44.17
C ASP A 195 43.04 44.37 -44.89
N SER A 196 42.86 45.69 -44.99
CA SER A 196 43.81 46.58 -45.67
C SER A 196 45.18 46.70 -44.98
N ILE A 197 45.34 46.16 -43.76
CA ILE A 197 46.60 46.11 -43.02
C ILE A 197 47.16 44.68 -42.91
N GLY A 198 46.53 43.69 -43.55
CA GLY A 198 47.01 42.31 -43.59
C GLY A 198 46.59 41.45 -42.41
N GLN A 199 45.52 41.81 -41.70
CA GLN A 199 45.04 41.09 -40.51
C GLN A 199 43.65 40.48 -40.72
N ALA A 200 43.37 39.35 -40.05
CA ALA A 200 42.04 38.78 -39.95
C ALA A 200 41.79 38.22 -38.54
N MET A 201 40.55 38.33 -38.09
CA MET A 201 40.09 37.78 -36.81
C MET A 201 38.87 36.90 -37.05
N ILE A 202 38.82 35.77 -36.36
CA ILE A 202 37.67 34.85 -36.34
C ILE A 202 37.10 34.74 -34.93
N THR A 203 35.85 34.30 -34.85
CA THR A 203 35.17 34.00 -33.58
C THR A 203 34.78 32.52 -33.56
N THR A 204 34.50 32.00 -32.37
CA THR A 204 33.98 30.65 -32.18
C THR A 204 32.72 30.39 -33.00
N ASP A 205 31.84 31.39 -33.12
CA ASP A 205 30.57 31.26 -33.87
C ASP A 205 30.79 31.02 -35.38
N LEU A 206 31.89 31.54 -35.94
CA LEU A 206 32.24 31.36 -37.35
C LEU A 206 32.61 29.92 -37.70
N ILE A 207 33.14 29.15 -36.74
CA ILE A 207 33.65 27.79 -36.97
C ILE A 207 32.80 26.75 -36.24
N GLY A 208 32.47 26.97 -34.97
CA GLY A 208 31.83 26.00 -34.10
C GLY A 208 30.34 26.23 -33.84
N GLY A 209 29.69 27.16 -34.54
CA GLY A 209 28.31 27.59 -34.27
C GLY A 209 27.22 26.50 -34.42
N ALA A 210 27.57 25.32 -34.95
CA ALA A 210 26.67 24.17 -35.03
C ALA A 210 26.96 23.08 -33.98
N SER A 211 27.87 23.33 -33.05
CA SER A 211 28.16 22.41 -31.94
C SER A 211 26.97 22.36 -30.98
N THR A 212 26.67 21.18 -30.47
CA THR A 212 25.48 20.94 -29.62
C THR A 212 25.84 20.13 -28.40
N ASP A 213 25.03 20.28 -27.37
CA ASP A 213 25.05 19.47 -26.15
C ASP A 213 23.60 19.13 -25.79
N ASN A 214 23.36 18.00 -25.12
CA ASN A 214 22.01 17.64 -24.67
C ASN A 214 21.51 18.59 -23.58
N CYS A 215 22.40 19.22 -22.81
CA CYS A 215 22.08 20.15 -21.75
C CYS A 215 22.93 21.43 -21.77
N GLY A 216 22.63 22.28 -22.76
CA GLY A 216 23.09 23.66 -22.81
C GLY A 216 23.87 23.98 -24.07
N ALA A 217 24.50 25.15 -24.08
CA ALA A 217 25.44 25.48 -25.14
C ALA A 217 26.84 25.03 -24.72
N PRO A 218 27.58 24.30 -25.57
CA PRO A 218 28.96 23.95 -25.26
C PRO A 218 29.82 25.20 -25.14
N ASP A 219 30.80 25.17 -24.23
CA ASP A 219 31.83 26.21 -24.16
C ASP A 219 32.80 26.03 -25.35
N LEU A 220 32.80 27.00 -26.25
CA LEU A 220 33.62 26.97 -27.45
C LEU A 220 34.90 27.78 -27.24
N SER A 221 36.03 27.22 -27.65
CA SER A 221 37.31 27.93 -27.66
C SER A 221 38.06 27.71 -28.96
N LEU A 222 38.88 28.69 -29.34
CA LEU A 222 39.76 28.60 -30.49
C LEU A 222 41.20 28.52 -30.01
N SER A 223 42.00 27.65 -30.63
CA SER A 223 43.44 27.60 -30.43
C SER A 223 44.16 28.78 -31.10
N GLN A 224 43.55 29.37 -32.13
CA GLN A 224 44.02 30.55 -32.83
C GLN A 224 42.81 31.34 -33.35
N ALA A 225 42.76 32.65 -33.05
CA ALA A 225 41.70 33.54 -33.51
C ALA A 225 42.22 34.67 -34.42
N ASP A 226 43.52 34.97 -34.38
CA ASP A 226 44.16 36.04 -35.13
C ASP A 226 45.11 35.47 -36.20
N PHE A 227 45.05 36.06 -37.38
CA PHE A 227 45.85 35.69 -38.54
C PHE A 227 46.46 36.94 -39.17
N ASP A 228 47.73 36.87 -39.56
CA ASP A 228 48.47 37.90 -40.28
C ASP A 228 49.25 37.29 -41.46
N CYS A 229 49.74 38.16 -42.35
CA CYS A 229 50.51 37.78 -43.55
C CYS A 229 52.03 37.79 -43.34
#